data_AF-A0A967U1A4-F1
#
_entry.id   AF-A0A967U1A4-F1
#
_cell.length_a   1.000
_cell.length_b   1.000
_cell.length_c   1.000
_cell.angle_alpha   90.00
_cell.angle_beta   90.00
_cell.angle_gamma   90.00
#
_symmetry.space_group_name_H-M   'P 1'
#
loop_
_entity.id
_entity.type
_entity.pdbx_description
1 polymer ?
#
loop_
_entity_poly.entity_id
_entity_poly.type
_entity_poly.pdbx_seq_one_letter_code
_entity_poly.pdbx_strand_id
1 'polypeptide(L)' 'EGRALVAAAEGAGVALQVGYLQRFNPAFIACRPRIVRPRFIESIRIAPFAGRGVDVDVVLDLMSHDL' A
#
# COMPACT_ATOMS: atom_id res chain seq x y z
N GLU A 1 6.21 15.76 -5.09
CA GLU A 1 4.82 15.96 -5.57
C GLU A 1 3.76 15.57 -4.54
N GLY A 2 3.81 14.38 -3.92
CA GLY A 2 2.77 13.94 -2.96
C GLY A 2 2.42 14.93 -1.84
N ARG A 3 3.40 15.62 -1.25
CA ARG A 3 3.14 16.67 -0.23
C ARG A 3 2.32 17.84 -0.78
N ALA A 4 2.53 18.21 -2.04
CA ALA A 4 1.77 19.29 -2.69
C ALA A 4 0.30 18.87 -2.93
N LEU A 5 0.07 17.61 -3.29
CA LEU A 5 -1.29 17.06 -3.43
C LEU A 5 -2.04 17.06 -2.09
N VAL A 6 -1.37 16.68 -1.01
CA VAL A 6 -1.93 16.74 0.35
C VAL A 6 -2.32 18.18 0.70
N ALA A 7 -1.40 19.13 0.53
CA ALA A 7 -1.66 20.54 0.82
C ALA A 7 -2.82 21.12 -0.03
N ALA A 8 -2.91 20.72 -1.31
CA ALA A 8 -4.00 21.15 -2.18
C ALA A 8 -5.37 20.59 -1.73
N ALA A 9 -5.42 19.32 -1.36
CA ALA A 9 -6.65 18.69 -0.86
C ALA A 9 -7.11 19.30 0.46
N GLU A 10 -6.17 19.58 1.38
CA GLU A 10 -6.44 20.29 2.63
C GLU A 10 -6.99 21.70 2.36
N GLY A 11 -6.35 22.46 1.46
CA GLY A 11 -6.80 23.80 1.09
C GLY A 11 -8.17 23.84 0.41
N ALA A 12 -8.53 22.77 -0.32
CA ALA A 12 -9.84 22.62 -0.95
C ALA A 12 -10.91 22.01 -0.02
N GLY A 13 -10.54 21.53 1.17
CA GLY A 13 -11.45 20.87 2.11
C GLY A 13 -12.03 19.56 1.58
N VAL A 14 -11.31 18.85 0.70
CA VAL A 14 -11.76 17.60 0.08
C VAL A 14 -10.96 16.40 0.58
N ALA A 15 -11.57 15.23 0.51
CA ALA A 15 -10.88 13.98 0.82
C ALA A 15 -9.87 13.61 -0.28
N LEU A 16 -8.65 13.26 0.11
CA LEU A 16 -7.63 12.64 -0.74
C LEU A 16 -7.27 11.27 -0.18
N GLN A 17 -7.31 10.23 -1.02
CA GLN A 17 -7.03 8.87 -0.60
C GLN A 17 -6.08 8.18 -1.58
N VAL A 18 -5.09 7.45 -1.04
CA VAL A 18 -4.23 6.53 -1.81
C VAL A 18 -4.82 5.13 -1.77
N GLY A 19 -4.85 4.46 -2.92
CA GLY A 19 -5.49 3.15 -3.13
C GLY A 19 -4.76 1.94 -2.52
N TYR A 20 -4.40 1.97 -1.23
CA TYR A 20 -3.78 0.84 -0.53
C TYR A 20 -4.80 -0.26 -0.21
N LEU A 21 -5.23 -1.00 -1.24
CA LEU A 21 -6.34 -1.96 -1.18
C LEU A 21 -6.14 -3.05 -0.11
N GLN A 22 -4.91 -3.50 0.13
CA GLN A 22 -4.61 -4.57 1.10
C GLN A 22 -5.01 -4.22 2.54
N ARG A 23 -5.14 -2.94 2.88
CA ARG A 23 -5.64 -2.49 4.20
C ARG A 23 -7.10 -2.87 4.44
N PHE A 24 -7.85 -3.14 3.37
CA PHE A 24 -9.25 -3.56 3.41
C PHE A 24 -9.43 -5.08 3.28
N ASN A 25 -8.34 -5.85 3.21
CA ASN A 25 -8.40 -7.30 3.19
C ASN A 25 -9.08 -7.81 4.48
N PRO A 26 -10.18 -8.61 4.40
CA PRO A 26 -10.90 -9.08 5.58
C PRO A 26 -10.01 -9.85 6.58
N ALA A 27 -9.04 -10.62 6.09
CA ALA A 27 -8.10 -11.34 6.95
C ALA A 27 -7.18 -10.37 7.69
N PHE A 28 -6.67 -9.34 7.01
CA PHE A 28 -5.87 -8.30 7.65
C PHE A 28 -6.68 -7.55 8.71
N ILE A 29 -7.92 -7.15 8.40
CA ILE A 29 -8.81 -6.46 9.35
C ILE A 29 -9.07 -7.32 10.58
N ALA A 30 -9.36 -8.61 10.42
CA ALA A 30 -9.62 -9.53 11.52
C ALA A 30 -8.38 -9.75 12.42
N CYS A 31 -7.18 -9.78 11.83
CA CYS A 31 -5.94 -10.00 12.56
C CYS A 31 -5.37 -8.72 13.21
N ARG A 32 -5.59 -7.54 12.60
CA ARG A 32 -4.99 -6.26 13.00
C ARG A 32 -5.09 -5.94 14.50
N PRO A 33 -6.23 -6.14 15.20
CA PRO A 33 -6.32 -5.85 16.64
C PRO A 33 -5.39 -6.70 17.51
N ARG A 34 -4.92 -7.85 17.00
CA ARG A 34 -4.02 -8.77 17.72
C ARG A 34 -2.53 -8.43 17.50
N ILE A 35 -2.22 -7.57 16.52
CA ILE A 35 -0.86 -7.17 16.16
C ILE A 35 -0.51 -5.88 16.91
N VAL A 36 0.09 -6.00 18.09
CA VAL A 36 0.39 -4.82 18.94
C VAL A 36 1.83 -4.35 18.78
N ARG A 37 2.80 -5.25 18.92
CA ARG A 37 4.23 -4.93 18.87
C ARG A 37 5.01 -6.03 18.15
N PRO A 38 4.74 -6.24 16.85
CA PRO A 38 5.43 -7.27 16.08
C PRO A 38 6.94 -7.02 16.15
N ARG A 39 7.69 -8.07 16.47
CA ARG A 39 9.16 -8.02 16.51
C ARG A 39 9.79 -8.37 15.17
N PHE A 40 9.03 -9.07 14.32
CA PHE A 40 9.42 -9.52 13.01
C PHE A 40 8.18 -9.53 12.10
N ILE A 41 8.36 -9.11 10.85
CA ILE A 41 7.36 -9.12 9.80
C ILE A 41 8.05 -9.63 8.54
N GLU A 42 7.44 -10.61 7.90
CA GLU A 42 7.86 -11.13 6.60
C GLU A 42 6.68 -11.05 5.65
N SER A 43 6.93 -10.58 4.44
CA SER A 43 5.96 -10.60 3.34
C SER A 43 6.64 -11.11 2.09
N ILE A 44 5.93 -11.95 1.34
CA ILE A 44 6.40 -12.53 0.08
C ILE A 44 5.33 -12.20 -0.96
N ARG A 45 5.68 -11.34 -1.92
CA ARG A 45 4.81 -10.97 -3.03
C ARG A 45 5.43 -11.47 -4.33
N ILE A 46 4.77 -12.46 -4.93
CA ILE A 46 5.20 -13.06 -6.19
C ILE A 46 4.15 -12.74 -7.25
N ALA A 47 4.59 -12.18 -8.37
CA ALA A 47 3.78 -11.99 -9.55
C ALA A 47 4.44 -12.73 -10.74
N PRO A 48 3.66 -13.41 -11.59
CA PRO A 48 4.21 -14.01 -12.80
C PRO A 48 4.69 -12.92 -13.76
N PHE A 49 5.73 -13.23 -14.54
CA PHE A 49 6.19 -12.34 -15.60
C PHE A 49 5.20 -12.38 -16.77
N ALA A 50 4.30 -11.39 -16.81
CA ALA A 50 3.31 -11.21 -17.89
C ALA A 50 3.78 -10.12 -18.86
N GLY A 51 3.09 -9.93 -20.01
CA GLY A 51 3.56 -9.08 -21.12
C GLY A 51 3.90 -7.61 -20.85
N ARG A 52 3.64 -7.08 -19.63
CA ARG A 52 4.12 -5.76 -19.16
C ARG A 52 5.12 -5.84 -18.00
N GLY A 53 5.63 -7.02 -17.67
CA GLY A 53 6.47 -7.27 -16.50
C GLY A 53 7.83 -6.55 -16.55
N VAL A 54 8.24 -6.05 -17.71
CA VAL A 54 9.42 -5.18 -17.88
C VAL A 54 9.15 -3.76 -17.37
N ASP A 55 7.89 -3.31 -17.42
CA ASP A 55 7.50 -1.94 -17.06
C ASP A 55 7.00 -1.84 -15.61
N VAL A 56 7.02 -2.94 -14.85
CA VAL A 56 6.59 -2.98 -13.45
C VAL A 56 7.78 -2.71 -12.55
N ASP A 57 7.74 -1.62 -11.80
CA ASP A 57 8.75 -1.33 -10.78
C ASP A 57 8.48 -2.21 -9.56
N VAL A 58 9.40 -3.13 -9.27
CA VAL A 58 9.22 -4.11 -8.18
C VAL A 58 9.08 -3.43 -6.82
N VAL A 59 9.70 -2.28 -6.60
CA VAL A 59 9.62 -1.57 -5.31
C VAL A 59 8.33 -0.77 -5.24
N LEU A 60 8.09 0.07 -6.25
CA LEU A 60 6.99 1.03 -6.21
C LEU A 60 5.63 0.39 -6.49
N ASP A 61 5.56 -0.60 -7.39
CA ASP A 61 4.30 -1.20 -7.81
C ASP A 61 3.96 -2.49 -7.05
N LEU A 62 4.97 -3.23 -6.58
CA LEU A 62 4.76 -4.48 -5.83
C LEU A 62 5.01 -4.31 -4.33
N MET A 63 6.24 -3.95 -3.92
CA MET A 63 6.62 -3.92 -2.50
C MET A 63 5.93 -2.83 -1.69
N SER A 64 5.49 -1.73 -2.32
CA SER A 64 4.82 -0.61 -1.64
C SER A 64 3.54 -0.99 -0.89
N HIS A 65 2.96 -2.16 -1.21
CA HIS A 65 1.81 -2.71 -0.49
C HIS A 65 2.16 -3.33 0.86
N ASP A 66 3.40 -3.76 1.05
CA ASP A 66 3.87 -4.50 2.22
C ASP A 66 4.73 -3.64 3.18
N LEU A 67 5.15 -2.46 2.72
CA LEU A 67 5.86 -1.43 3.51
C LEU A 67 4.90 -0.61 4.41
#